data_AF-A0A7S2FZT8-F1
#
_entry.id   AF-A0A7S2FZT8-F1
#
_cell.length_a   1.000
_cell.length_b   1.000
_cell.length_c   1.000
_cell.angle_alpha   90.00
_cell.angle_beta   90.00
_cell.angle_gamma   90.00
#
_symmetry.space_group_name_H-M   'P 1'
#
loop_
_entity.id
_entity.type
_entity.pdbx_description
1 polymer ?
#
loop_
_entity_poly.entity_id
_entity_poly.type
_entity_poly.pdbx_seq_one_letter_code
_entity_poly.pdbx_strand_id
1 'polypeptide(L)'
;MADLEEWEERLNSTFLLKESLRSEDWEELALAESVRRFRLIERPFQDMIGGMAMDLVKDRYATFQELEVYCYRVAGTVGVMTLPVLGFDSLQNFTEELQEETIAAAMS
;
A
#
# COMPACT_ATOMS: atom_id res chain seq x y z
N MET A 1 -13.13 -7.27 -8.91
CA MET A 1 -12.62 -8.19 -7.87
C MET A 1 -11.49 -9.03 -8.43
N ALA A 2 -11.70 -9.84 -9.46
CA ALA A 2 -10.62 -10.62 -10.10
C ALA A 2 -9.37 -9.77 -10.45
N ASP A 3 -9.56 -8.59 -11.05
CA ASP A 3 -8.44 -7.70 -11.38
C ASP A 3 -7.66 -7.24 -10.13
N LEU A 4 -8.34 -7.00 -9.01
CA LEU A 4 -7.70 -6.60 -7.75
C LEU A 4 -6.94 -7.76 -7.11
N GLU A 5 -7.48 -8.97 -7.19
CA GLU A 5 -6.81 -10.20 -6.73
C GLU A 5 -5.54 -10.47 -7.56
N GLU A 6 -5.60 -10.29 -8.88
CA GLU A 6 -4.43 -10.37 -9.76
C GLU A 6 -3.38 -9.31 -9.39
N TRP A 7 -3.81 -8.07 -9.14
CA TRP A 7 -2.90 -6.99 -8.72
C TRP A 7 -2.24 -7.28 -7.38
N GLU A 8 -2.96 -7.86 -6.42
CA GLU A 8 -2.42 -8.27 -5.13
C GLU A 8 -1.35 -9.36 -5.28
N GLU A 9 -1.58 -10.35 -6.16
CA GLU A 9 -0.59 -11.40 -6.45
C GLU A 9 0.68 -10.85 -7.13
N ARG A 10 0.51 -9.93 -8.08
CA ARG A 10 1.61 -9.23 -8.76
C ARG A 10 2.42 -8.36 -7.80
N LEU A 11 1.73 -7.63 -6.91
CA LEU A 11 2.34 -6.83 -5.85
C LEU A 11 3.19 -7.71 -4.92
N ASN A 12 2.62 -8.79 -4.40
CA ASN A 12 3.33 -9.74 -3.53
C ASN A 12 4.57 -10.30 -4.23
N SER A 13 4.44 -10.70 -5.50
CA SER A 13 5.56 -11.22 -6.29
C SER A 13 6.67 -10.19 -6.51
N THR A 14 6.31 -8.91 -6.66
CA THR A 14 7.24 -7.78 -6.77
C THR A 14 8.00 -7.57 -5.46
N PHE A 15 7.31 -7.58 -4.31
CA PHE A 15 7.94 -7.42 -3.00
C PHE A 15 8.80 -8.62 -2.58
N LEU A 16 8.49 -9.82 -3.07
CA LEU A 16 9.35 -11.00 -2.97
C LEU A 16 10.54 -10.98 -3.93
N LEU A 17 10.66 -9.98 -4.81
CA LEU A 17 11.71 -9.83 -5.81
C LEU A 17 11.91 -11.10 -6.66
N LYS A 18 10.82 -11.78 -7.02
CA LYS A 18 10.88 -13.02 -7.81
C LYS A 18 11.52 -12.75 -9.18
N GLU A 19 12.43 -13.62 -9.63
CA GLU A 19 13.09 -13.50 -10.93
C GLU A 19 12.14 -13.63 -12.14
N SER A 20 10.89 -14.05 -11.92
CA SER A 20 9.89 -14.24 -12.97
C SER A 20 9.22 -12.95 -13.47
N LEU A 21 9.70 -11.77 -13.06
CA LEU A 21 9.20 -10.50 -13.57
C LEU A 21 9.41 -10.46 -15.09
N ARG A 22 8.31 -10.36 -15.85
CA ARG A 22 8.36 -10.40 -17.30
C ARG A 22 8.97 -9.10 -17.81
N SER A 23 9.81 -9.19 -18.83
CA SER A 23 10.54 -8.04 -19.40
C SER A 23 9.64 -6.96 -20.02
N GLU A 24 8.36 -7.24 -20.22
CA GLU A 24 7.39 -6.34 -20.86
C GLU A 24 6.64 -5.46 -19.84
N ASP A 25 6.65 -5.82 -18.55
CA ASP A 25 5.93 -5.11 -17.47
C ASP A 25 6.83 -4.06 -16.81
N TRP A 26 7.04 -2.94 -17.51
CA TRP A 26 7.98 -1.90 -17.08
C TRP A 26 7.60 -1.27 -15.72
N GLU A 27 6.31 -1.22 -15.39
CA GLU A 27 5.80 -0.73 -14.10
C GLU A 27 6.28 -1.61 -12.94
N GLU A 28 6.22 -2.94 -13.11
CA GLU A 28 6.68 -3.88 -12.09
C GLU A 28 8.19 -3.84 -11.92
N LEU A 29 8.94 -3.75 -13.02
CA LEU A 29 10.39 -3.60 -12.98
C LEU A 29 10.80 -2.31 -12.27
N ALA A 30 10.10 -1.20 -12.53
CA ALA A 30 10.33 0.07 -11.86
C ALA A 30 9.99 0.00 -10.36
N LEU A 31 8.89 -0.67 -10.00
CA LEU A 31 8.51 -0.88 -8.62
C LEU A 31 9.51 -1.78 -7.89
N ALA A 32 9.92 -2.91 -8.47
CA ALA A 32 10.90 -3.83 -7.89
C ALA A 32 12.24 -3.13 -7.60
N GLU A 33 12.73 -2.32 -8.54
CA GLU A 33 13.94 -1.53 -8.32
C GLU A 33 13.74 -0.47 -7.23
N SER A 34 12.55 0.14 -7.16
CA SER A 34 12.21 1.11 -6.10
C SER A 34 12.14 0.44 -4.72
N VAL A 35 11.52 -0.74 -4.61
CA VAL A 35 11.48 -1.57 -3.40
C VAL A 35 12.90 -1.86 -2.93
N ARG A 36 13.78 -2.31 -3.83
CA ARG A 36 15.17 -2.61 -3.51
C ARG A 36 15.97 -1.37 -3.08
N ARG A 37 15.83 -0.26 -3.81
CA ARG A 37 16.61 0.96 -3.61
C ARG A 37 16.19 1.73 -2.36
N PHE A 38 14.89 1.84 -2.11
CA PHE A 38 14.34 2.67 -1.05
C PHE A 38 13.82 1.85 0.13
N ARG A 39 13.93 0.52 0.09
CA ARG A 39 13.46 -0.39 1.15
C ARG A 39 11.99 -0.14 1.48
N LEU A 40 11.17 -0.07 0.43
CA LEU A 40 9.74 0.17 0.59
C LEU A 40 9.10 -0.96 1.39
N ILE A 41 8.08 -0.61 2.17
CA ILE A 41 7.26 -1.56 2.92
C ILE A 41 6.03 -1.95 2.11
N GLU A 42 5.64 -3.23 2.13
CA GLU A 42 4.54 -3.77 1.29
C GLU A 42 3.17 -3.29 1.75
N ARG A 43 2.99 -3.16 3.07
CA ARG A 43 1.66 -2.95 3.69
C ARG A 43 0.87 -1.75 3.13
N PRO A 44 1.45 -0.54 2.94
CA PRO A 44 0.72 0.58 2.35
C PRO A 44 0.15 0.29 0.96
N PHE A 45 0.82 -0.55 0.16
CA PHE A 45 0.35 -0.95 -1.17
C PHE A 45 -0.86 -1.89 -1.08
N GLN A 46 -0.84 -2.83 -0.13
CA GLN A 46 -1.98 -3.69 0.17
C GLN A 46 -3.16 -2.87 0.70
N ASP A 47 -2.92 -1.94 1.62
CA ASP A 47 -3.95 -1.03 2.15
C ASP A 47 -4.59 -0.20 1.03
N MET A 48 -3.79 0.24 0.04
CA MET A 48 -4.29 0.94 -1.15
C MET A 48 -5.20 0.07 -2.02
N ILE A 49 -4.82 -1.19 -2.29
CA ILE A 49 -5.70 -2.14 -2.98
C ILE A 49 -7.00 -2.33 -2.20
N GLY A 50 -6.92 -2.41 -0.87
CA GLY A 50 -8.10 -2.44 0.01
C GLY A 50 -8.98 -1.19 -0.09
N GLY A 51 -8.39 -0.01 -0.30
CA GLY A 51 -9.12 1.22 -0.59
C GLY A 51 -9.86 1.17 -1.93
N MET A 52 -9.19 0.69 -2.98
CA MET A 52 -9.81 0.48 -4.30
C MET A 52 -10.94 -0.55 -4.24
N ALA A 53 -10.82 -1.59 -3.40
CA ALA A 53 -11.89 -2.55 -3.18
C ALA A 53 -13.11 -1.90 -2.50
N MET A 54 -12.90 -0.94 -1.59
CA MET A 54 -13.99 -0.19 -0.96
C MET A 54 -14.78 0.64 -1.98
N ASP A 55 -14.11 1.25 -2.97
CA ASP A 55 -14.76 2.02 -4.05
C ASP A 55 -15.77 1.19 -4.85
N LEU A 56 -15.59 -0.14 -4.92
CA LEU A 56 -16.48 -1.03 -5.67
C LEU A 56 -17.77 -1.39 -4.93
N VAL A 57 -17.81 -1.23 -3.61
CA VAL A 57 -18.89 -1.77 -2.76
C VAL A 57 -19.55 -0.73 -1.87
N LYS A 58 -18.99 0.49 -1.75
CA LYS A 58 -19.41 1.46 -0.75
C LYS A 58 -19.53 2.88 -1.32
N ASP A 59 -20.76 3.36 -1.42
CA ASP A 59 -21.06 4.69 -1.96
C ASP A 59 -21.09 5.80 -0.91
N ARG A 60 -21.22 5.44 0.38
CA ARG A 60 -21.37 6.38 1.49
C ARG A 60 -20.72 5.84 2.76
N TYR A 61 -20.09 6.75 3.49
CA TYR A 61 -19.48 6.48 4.79
C TYR A 61 -20.40 6.94 5.92
N ALA A 62 -20.67 6.06 6.89
CA ALA A 62 -21.66 6.31 7.94
C ALA A 62 -21.13 7.21 9.06
N THR A 63 -19.83 7.14 9.33
CA THR A 63 -19.15 7.89 10.38
C THR A 63 -17.90 8.56 9.83
N PHE A 64 -17.41 9.56 10.56
CA PHE A 64 -16.15 10.21 10.19
C PHE A 64 -14.97 9.24 10.28
N GLN A 65 -14.97 8.35 11.28
CA GLN A 65 -13.95 7.32 11.45
C GLN A 65 -13.88 6.43 10.20
N GLU A 66 -15.01 5.96 9.70
CA GLU A 66 -15.06 5.12 8.51
C GLU A 66 -14.57 5.86 7.24
N LEU A 67 -14.87 7.17 7.15
CA LEU A 67 -14.35 8.03 6.09
C LEU A 67 -12.83 8.25 6.22
N GLU A 68 -12.33 8.41 7.44
CA GLU A 68 -10.90 8.57 7.72
C GLU A 68 -10.11 7.34 7.28
N VAL A 69 -10.63 6.14 7.54
CA VAL A 69 -10.05 4.87 7.04
C VAL A 69 -9.95 4.84 5.53
N TYR A 70 -11.03 5.24 4.87
CA TYR A 70 -11.04 5.32 3.42
C TYR A 70 -9.98 6.30 2.90
N CYS A 71 -9.96 7.53 3.44
CA CYS A 71 -8.97 8.54 3.07
C CYS A 71 -7.52 8.08 3.31
N TYR A 72 -7.25 7.38 4.43
CA TYR A 72 -5.96 6.76 4.66
C TYR A 72 -5.62 5.77 3.54
N ARG A 73 -6.51 4.81 3.26
CA ARG A 73 -6.26 3.77 2.27
C ARG A 73 -6.04 4.31 0.85
N VAL A 74 -6.85 5.27 0.40
CA VAL A 74 -6.79 5.77 -0.99
C VAL A 74 -5.83 6.93 -1.20
N ALA A 75 -5.42 7.65 -0.14
CA ALA A 75 -4.55 8.82 -0.25
C ALA A 75 -3.40 8.83 0.76
N GLY A 76 -3.67 8.53 2.03
CA GLY A 76 -2.64 8.50 3.08
C GLY A 76 -1.51 7.50 2.80
N THR A 77 -1.86 6.33 2.27
CA THR A 77 -0.90 5.29 1.84
C THR A 77 0.11 5.80 0.82
N VAL A 78 -0.28 6.65 -0.15
CA VAL A 78 0.66 7.29 -1.10
C VAL A 78 1.69 8.14 -0.36
N GLY A 79 1.24 8.90 0.64
CA GLY A 79 2.14 9.65 1.52
C GLY A 79 3.17 8.72 2.17
N VAL A 80 2.73 7.62 2.78
CA VAL A 80 3.60 6.64 3.42
C VAL A 80 4.57 5.98 2.43
N MET A 81 4.10 5.59 1.24
CA MET A 81 4.92 4.99 0.18
C MET A 81 6.04 5.92 -0.30
N THR A 82 5.82 7.24 -0.29
CA THR A 82 6.77 8.23 -0.83
C THR A 82 7.82 8.68 0.19
N LEU A 83 7.59 8.48 1.49
CA LEU A 83 8.54 8.89 2.53
C LEU A 83 9.97 8.38 2.32
N PRO A 84 10.22 7.08 2.04
CA PRO A 84 11.57 6.58 1.80
C PRO A 84 12.23 7.18 0.56
N VAL A 85 11.43 7.47 -0.47
CA VAL A 85 11.90 8.10 -1.71
C VAL A 85 12.33 9.55 -1.47
N LEU A 86 11.65 10.24 -0.55
CA LEU A 86 11.95 11.61 -0.13
C LEU A 86 13.09 11.70 0.89
N GLY A 87 13.71 10.58 1.26
CA GLY A 87 14.84 10.53 2.18
C GLY A 87 14.46 10.50 3.66
N PHE A 88 13.19 10.23 3.99
CA PHE A 88 12.77 9.95 5.35
C PHE A 88 12.95 8.46 5.65
N ASP A 89 13.59 8.13 6.77
CA ASP A 89 13.79 6.74 7.18
C ASP A 89 12.47 6.18 7.74
N SER A 90 11.78 5.39 6.91
CA SER A 90 10.54 4.71 7.30
C SER A 90 10.75 3.78 8.49
N LEU A 91 11.96 3.24 8.69
CA LEU A 91 12.25 2.31 9.78
C LEU A 91 12.62 3.01 11.10
N GLN A 92 12.90 4.31 11.10
CA GLN A 92 13.16 5.08 12.33
C GLN A 92 11.92 5.78 12.88
N ASN A 93 10.93 6.09 12.03
CA ASN A 93 9.76 6.91 12.41
C ASN A 93 8.39 6.26 12.18
N PHE A 94 8.30 5.09 11.52
CA PHE A 94 7.09 4.25 11.52
C PHE A 94 7.41 2.98 12.30
N THR A 95 7.27 3.05 13.62
CA THR A 95 7.33 1.86 14.47
C THR A 95 6.12 0.96 14.17
N GLU A 96 6.26 -0.35 14.42
CA GLU A 96 5.14 -1.30 14.39
C GLU A 96 3.95 -0.77 15.23
N GLU A 97 4.21 -0.01 16.31
CA GLU A 97 3.20 0.68 17.12
C GLU A 97 2.44 1.79 16.35
N LEU A 98 3.10 2.66 15.59
CA LEU A 98 2.40 3.69 14.80
C LEU A 98 1.58 3.04 13.67
N GLN A 99 2.07 1.92 13.15
CA GLN A 99 1.38 1.12 12.14
C GLN A 99 0.17 0.41 12.76
N GLU A 100 0.30 -0.20 13.93
CA GLU A 100 -0.79 -0.82 14.69
C GLU A 100 -1.79 0.21 15.18
N GLU A 101 -1.37 1.39 15.64
CA GLU A 101 -2.28 2.47 16.06
C GLU A 101 -3.08 3.03 14.88
N THR A 102 -2.43 3.24 13.73
CA THR A 102 -3.12 3.70 12.51
C THR A 102 -4.08 2.62 12.00
N ILE A 103 -3.68 1.34 12.02
CA ILE A 103 -4.53 0.21 11.61
C ILE A 103 -5.66 -0.03 12.63
N ALA A 104 -5.40 0.08 13.93
CA ALA A 104 -6.38 -0.10 14.99
C ALA A 104 -7.40 1.04 14.99
N ALA A 105 -6.95 2.29 14.84
CA ALA A 105 -7.83 3.43 14.63
C ALA A 105 -8.69 3.26 13.36
N ALA A 106 -8.16 2.54 12.37
CA ALA A 106 -8.88 2.21 11.15
C ALA A 106 -9.81 0.98 11.22
N MET A 107 -9.81 0.26 12.34
CA MET A 107 -10.59 -0.97 12.53
C MET A 107 -11.57 -0.88 13.71
N SER A 108 -11.62 0.25 14.42
CA SER A 108 -12.55 0.57 15.52
C SER A 108 -13.63 1.56 15.11
#